data_AF-A0A7Y9U4H2-F1
#
_entry.id   AF-A0A7Y9U4H2-F1
#
_cell.length_a   1.000
_cell.length_b   1.000
_cell.length_c   1.000
_cell.angle_alpha   90.00
_cell.angle_beta   90.00
_cell.angle_gamma   90.00
#
_symmetry.space_group_name_H-M   'P 1'
#
loop_
_entity.id
_entity.type
_entity.pdbx_description
1 polymer ?
#
loop_
_entity_poly.entity_id
_entity_poly.type
_entity_poly.pdbx_seq_one_letter_code
_entity_poly.pdbx_strand_id
1 'polypeptide(L)'
;MNAYVTETELRDLLQAGPTIEQFEAVIPRLPCDLRQFSDRLADLHGNTEAEARQAIQKALQACARPGCTIGDDFAALIDQTLTDHAAARTGTYAEERAFLLEDLREAVAADDEAGLAVALGMAPFSASTYAASLRTLADAMNPDELADPERVQAARVRALRGAATGLLDDELIGAILTALDAWAVLHAETPHQKAIREAFKEARTLMDTLGEDDPRTLDAVIKAVNLKEPGCCSRMLAECGIQMPKPDRCTDDGEPLYSLEAIAAALDADPDDLEEHARELEALGIGGVVRVAGDNTHTLQ
;
A
#
# COMPACT_ATOMS: atom_id res chain seq x y z
N MET A 1 42.83 40.99 -21.99
CA MET A 1 42.83 39.52 -22.19
C MET A 1 42.53 38.90 -20.84
N ASN A 2 41.37 38.25 -20.67
CA ASN A 2 41.13 37.48 -19.46
C ASN A 2 42.01 36.22 -19.53
N ALA A 3 42.84 36.01 -18.51
CA ALA A 3 43.64 34.80 -18.41
C ALA A 3 42.70 33.61 -18.13
N TYR A 4 42.67 32.66 -19.06
CA TYR A 4 41.99 31.39 -18.86
C TYR A 4 42.60 30.64 -17.68
N VAL A 5 41.79 29.83 -17.01
CA VAL A 5 42.23 28.94 -15.94
C VAL A 5 43.15 27.88 -16.55
N THR A 6 44.32 27.73 -15.95
CA THR A 6 45.28 26.69 -16.32
C THR A 6 44.85 25.34 -15.78
N GLU A 7 45.39 24.27 -16.37
CA GLU A 7 45.15 22.90 -15.93
C GLU A 7 45.49 22.70 -14.45
N THR A 8 46.65 23.22 -14.02
CA THR A 8 47.10 23.13 -12.62
C THR A 8 46.13 23.84 -11.68
N GLU A 9 45.66 25.04 -12.04
CA GLU A 9 44.68 25.78 -11.24
C GLU A 9 43.35 25.03 -11.12
N LEU A 10 42.87 24.39 -12.20
CA LEU A 10 41.62 23.62 -12.15
C LEU A 10 41.78 22.34 -11.32
N ARG A 11 42.90 21.66 -11.46
CA ARG A 11 43.22 20.43 -10.70
C ARG A 11 43.30 20.71 -9.20
N ASP A 12 44.04 21.75 -8.81
CA ASP A 12 44.19 22.16 -7.42
C ASP A 12 42.83 22.57 -6.82
N LEU A 13 42.00 23.27 -7.61
CA LEU A 13 40.64 23.63 -7.22
C LEU A 13 39.77 22.40 -6.97
N LEU A 14 39.77 21.42 -7.88
CA LEU A 14 38.97 20.19 -7.76
C LEU A 14 39.42 19.32 -6.58
N GLN A 15 40.73 19.21 -6.35
CA GLN A 15 41.28 18.45 -5.21
C GLN A 15 40.97 19.09 -3.86
N ALA A 16 40.79 20.41 -3.81
CA ALA A 16 40.48 21.14 -2.59
C ALA A 16 39.01 21.01 -2.14
N GLY A 17 38.12 20.44 -2.96
CA GLY A 17 36.68 20.38 -2.66
C GLY A 17 36.05 21.77 -2.63
N PRO A 18 35.94 22.44 -3.79
CA PRO A 18 35.61 23.85 -3.84
C PRO A 18 34.13 24.08 -3.52
N THR A 19 33.86 25.22 -2.87
CA THR A 19 32.49 25.72 -2.69
C THR A 19 31.86 26.14 -4.02
N ILE A 20 30.53 26.20 -4.08
CA ILE A 20 29.77 26.61 -5.28
C ILE A 20 30.24 27.99 -5.78
N GLU A 21 30.45 28.95 -4.88
CA GLU A 21 30.93 30.31 -5.22
C GLU A 21 32.34 30.31 -5.83
N GLN A 22 33.23 29.44 -5.34
CA GLN A 22 34.57 29.27 -5.92
C GLN A 22 34.51 28.64 -7.32
N PHE A 23 33.55 27.74 -7.55
CA PHE A 23 33.32 27.15 -8.86
C PHE A 23 32.74 28.16 -9.85
N GLU A 24 31.73 28.94 -9.45
CA GLU A 24 31.11 29.98 -10.27
C GLU A 24 32.09 31.08 -10.71
N ALA A 25 33.06 31.42 -9.87
CA ALA A 25 34.12 32.37 -10.22
C ALA A 25 35.09 31.85 -11.31
N VAL A 26 35.20 30.52 -11.45
CA VAL A 26 36.12 29.85 -12.39
C VAL A 26 35.44 29.57 -13.74
N ILE A 27 34.11 29.34 -13.75
CA ILE A 27 33.31 29.04 -14.95
C ILE A 27 33.59 30.00 -16.13
N PRO A 28 33.63 31.34 -15.97
CA PRO A 28 33.87 32.26 -17.09
C PRO A 28 35.29 32.16 -17.68
N ARG A 29 36.24 31.62 -16.92
CA ARG A 29 37.66 31.49 -17.27
C ARG A 29 38.03 30.11 -17.81
N LEU A 30 37.08 29.18 -17.90
CA LEU A 30 37.33 27.88 -18.51
C LEU A 30 37.60 28.00 -20.01
N PRO A 31 38.45 27.12 -20.58
CA PRO A 31 38.77 27.11 -22.01
C PRO A 31 37.64 26.56 -22.88
N CYS A 32 36.51 26.12 -22.28
CA CYS A 32 35.33 25.59 -22.98
C CYS A 32 34.04 26.32 -22.56
N ASP A 33 33.03 26.29 -23.42
CA ASP A 33 31.67 26.72 -23.09
C ASP A 33 30.90 25.57 -22.42
N LEU A 34 30.76 25.63 -21.09
CA LEU A 34 30.07 24.60 -20.31
C LEU A 34 28.58 24.47 -20.65
N ARG A 35 27.92 25.54 -21.10
CA ARG A 35 26.50 25.50 -21.44
C ARG A 35 26.31 24.74 -22.75
N GLN A 36 27.11 25.10 -23.76
CA GLN A 36 27.10 24.40 -25.04
C GLN A 36 27.57 22.94 -24.93
N PHE A 37 28.49 22.66 -24.00
CA PHE A 37 28.91 21.30 -23.67
C PHE A 37 27.78 20.50 -23.01
N SER A 38 27.09 21.07 -22.01
CA SER A 38 25.94 20.45 -21.35
C SER A 38 24.83 20.10 -22.33
N ASP A 39 24.50 21.01 -23.26
CA ASP A 39 23.48 20.78 -24.28
C ASP A 39 23.85 19.60 -25.20
N ARG A 40 25.14 19.45 -25.54
CA ARG A 40 25.64 18.34 -26.37
C ARG A 40 25.72 17.01 -25.64
N LEU A 41 25.87 17.02 -24.31
CA LEU A 41 25.84 15.79 -23.51
C LEU A 41 24.43 15.22 -23.38
N ALA A 42 23.40 16.08 -23.38
CA ALA A 42 22.01 15.64 -23.31
C ALA A 42 21.59 14.77 -24.53
N ASP A 43 22.27 14.92 -25.66
CA ASP A 43 22.03 14.13 -26.87
C ASP A 43 22.73 12.76 -26.88
N LEU A 44 23.56 12.44 -25.87
CA LEU A 44 24.33 11.20 -25.78
C LEU A 44 23.57 10.11 -25.01
N HIS A 45 22.45 9.64 -25.52
CA HIS A 45 21.75 8.47 -24.98
C HIS A 45 22.14 7.18 -25.73
N GLY A 46 22.47 6.11 -24.98
CA GLY A 46 22.54 4.74 -25.50
C GLY A 46 23.91 4.21 -25.95
N ASN A 47 25.01 4.93 -25.67
CA ASN A 47 26.36 4.51 -26.03
C ASN A 47 26.97 3.53 -25.02
N THR A 48 27.84 2.63 -25.49
CA THR A 48 28.75 1.87 -24.61
C THR A 48 29.74 2.82 -23.91
N GLU A 49 30.38 2.38 -22.82
CA GLU A 49 31.31 3.22 -22.04
C GLU A 49 32.41 3.85 -22.91
N ALA A 50 32.99 3.07 -23.83
CA ALA A 50 34.03 3.55 -24.75
C ALA A 50 33.50 4.59 -25.76
N GLU A 51 32.29 4.40 -26.27
CA GLU A 51 31.64 5.32 -27.21
C GLU A 51 31.20 6.62 -26.51
N ALA A 52 30.73 6.51 -25.26
CA ALA A 52 30.41 7.67 -24.43
C ALA A 52 31.67 8.51 -24.16
N ARG A 53 32.79 7.88 -23.80
CA ARG A 53 34.08 8.58 -23.61
C ARG A 53 34.53 9.32 -24.87
N GLN A 54 34.50 8.65 -26.02
CA GLN A 54 34.90 9.26 -27.27
C GLN A 54 33.97 10.41 -27.68
N ALA A 55 32.67 10.29 -27.40
CA ALA A 55 31.69 11.33 -27.66
C ALA A 55 31.84 12.55 -26.74
N ILE A 56 32.11 12.32 -25.45
CA ILE A 56 32.43 13.36 -24.46
C ILE A 56 33.67 14.15 -24.88
N GLN A 57 34.75 13.45 -25.29
CA GLN A 57 35.96 14.11 -25.80
C GLN A 57 35.70 14.98 -27.03
N LYS A 58 34.95 14.46 -28.02
CA LYS A 58 34.58 15.23 -29.21
C LYS A 58 33.71 16.44 -28.88
N ALA A 59 32.76 16.30 -27.94
CA ALA A 59 31.90 17.38 -27.50
C ALA A 59 32.71 18.49 -26.80
N LEU A 60 33.66 18.12 -25.93
CA LEU A 60 34.58 19.05 -25.27
C LEU A 60 35.40 19.83 -26.28
N GLN A 61 36.07 19.15 -27.20
CA GLN A 61 36.89 19.78 -28.24
C GLN A 61 36.05 20.74 -29.13
N ALA A 62 34.83 20.36 -29.45
CA ALA A 62 33.92 21.19 -30.25
C ALA A 62 33.39 22.42 -29.51
N CYS A 63 33.45 22.42 -28.18
CA CYS A 63 33.04 23.53 -27.31
C CYS A 63 34.21 24.40 -26.83
N ALA A 64 35.41 24.21 -27.40
CA ALA A 64 36.56 25.06 -27.12
C ALA A 64 36.29 26.52 -27.50
N ARG A 65 36.63 27.45 -26.61
CA ARG A 65 36.47 28.88 -26.87
C ARG A 65 37.48 29.37 -27.92
N PRO A 66 37.18 30.45 -28.66
CA PRO A 66 38.07 30.99 -29.68
C PRO A 66 39.48 31.27 -29.13
N GLY A 67 40.50 30.66 -29.75
CA GLY A 67 41.90 30.79 -29.33
C GLY A 67 42.37 29.79 -28.27
N CYS A 68 41.51 28.85 -27.85
CA CYS A 68 41.86 27.76 -26.94
C CYS A 68 41.97 26.43 -27.70
N THR A 69 43.01 25.66 -27.40
CA THR A 69 43.10 24.24 -27.73
C THR A 69 42.97 23.45 -26.44
N ILE A 70 41.91 22.64 -26.35
CA ILE A 70 41.75 21.69 -25.25
C ILE A 70 42.67 20.51 -25.57
N GLY A 71 43.81 20.44 -24.86
CA GLY A 71 44.76 19.35 -25.01
C GLY A 71 44.22 18.03 -24.46
N ASP A 72 44.82 16.93 -24.89
CA ASP A 72 44.44 15.57 -24.48
C ASP A 72 44.52 15.39 -22.95
N ASP A 73 45.42 16.10 -22.27
CA ASP A 73 45.58 16.07 -20.81
C ASP A 73 44.39 16.68 -20.06
N PHE A 74 43.80 17.77 -20.59
CA PHE A 74 42.59 18.37 -19.99
C PHE A 74 41.37 17.48 -20.20
N ALA A 75 41.28 16.82 -21.36
CA ALA A 75 40.25 15.82 -21.63
C ALA A 75 40.41 14.60 -20.70
N ALA A 76 41.64 14.16 -20.43
CA ALA A 76 41.93 13.08 -19.49
C ALA A 76 41.55 13.46 -18.04
N LEU A 77 41.77 14.71 -17.63
CA LEU A 77 41.36 15.20 -16.31
C LEU A 77 39.84 15.15 -16.13
N ILE A 78 39.08 15.52 -17.16
CA ILE A 78 37.61 15.44 -17.13
C ILE A 78 37.16 13.97 -17.15
N ASP A 79 37.77 13.12 -17.97
CA ASP A 79 37.46 11.67 -18.00
C ASP A 79 37.69 11.02 -16.64
N GLN A 80 38.81 11.36 -15.99
CA GLN A 80 39.13 10.90 -14.63
C GLN A 80 38.11 11.40 -13.61
N THR A 81 37.75 12.69 -13.65
CA THR A 81 36.77 13.27 -12.72
C THR A 81 35.38 12.66 -12.89
N LEU A 82 34.95 12.41 -14.14
CA LEU A 82 33.70 11.74 -14.43
C LEU A 82 33.73 10.27 -13.99
N THR A 83 34.85 9.58 -14.19
CA THR A 83 35.04 8.19 -13.72
C THR A 83 35.01 8.11 -12.20
N ASP A 84 35.69 9.02 -11.51
CA ASP A 84 35.72 9.08 -10.05
C ASP A 84 34.34 9.43 -9.47
N HIS A 85 33.60 10.35 -10.10
CA HIS A 85 32.21 10.64 -9.73
C HIS A 85 31.26 9.48 -10.02
N ALA A 86 31.43 8.79 -11.14
CA ALA A 86 30.64 7.60 -11.47
C ALA A 86 30.92 6.47 -10.46
N ALA A 87 32.20 6.23 -10.12
CA ALA A 87 32.60 5.25 -9.13
C ALA A 87 32.08 5.60 -7.72
N ALA A 88 32.20 6.86 -7.30
CA ALA A 88 31.66 7.34 -6.03
C ALA A 88 30.12 7.18 -5.96
N ARG A 89 29.39 7.60 -7.01
CA ARG A 89 27.93 7.40 -7.08
C ARG A 89 27.53 5.91 -7.06
N THR A 90 28.31 5.05 -7.70
CA THR A 90 28.04 3.61 -7.72
C THR A 90 28.25 3.00 -6.34
N GLY A 91 29.29 3.45 -5.60
CA GLY A 91 29.53 3.06 -4.21
C GLY A 91 28.40 3.48 -3.28
N THR A 92 27.99 4.74 -3.33
CA THR A 92 26.87 5.27 -2.52
C THR A 92 25.56 4.54 -2.84
N TYR A 93 25.25 4.31 -4.12
CA TYR A 93 24.06 3.55 -4.51
C TYR A 93 24.10 2.11 -3.97
N ALA A 94 25.24 1.44 -4.03
CA ALA A 94 25.36 0.07 -3.54
C ALA A 94 25.13 -0.03 -2.02
N GLU A 95 25.61 0.95 -1.25
CA GLU A 95 25.41 1.03 0.20
C GLU A 95 23.95 1.35 0.54
N GLU A 96 23.37 2.39 -0.05
CA GLU A 96 21.96 2.79 0.15
C GLU A 96 21.00 1.65 -0.23
N ARG A 97 21.30 0.96 -1.35
CA ARG A 97 20.56 -0.21 -1.80
C ARG A 97 20.64 -1.36 -0.80
N ALA A 98 21.84 -1.67 -0.30
CA ALA A 98 22.03 -2.78 0.64
C ALA A 98 21.25 -2.53 1.94
N PHE A 99 21.31 -1.30 2.45
CA PHE A 99 20.56 -0.88 3.63
C PHE A 99 19.04 -1.01 3.41
N LEU A 100 18.53 -0.48 2.30
CA LEU A 100 17.10 -0.58 1.98
C LEU A 100 16.63 -2.03 1.81
N LEU A 101 17.45 -2.90 1.20
CA LEU A 101 17.13 -4.32 1.07
C LEU A 101 17.05 -5.03 2.42
N GLU A 102 17.95 -4.70 3.34
CA GLU A 102 17.94 -5.23 4.69
C GLU A 102 16.69 -4.76 5.45
N ASP A 103 16.41 -3.45 5.45
CA ASP A 103 15.22 -2.86 6.08
C ASP A 103 13.91 -3.49 5.57
N LEU A 104 13.77 -3.62 4.24
CA LEU A 104 12.58 -4.24 3.64
C LEU A 104 12.42 -5.70 4.10
N ARG A 105 13.52 -6.46 4.16
CA ARG A 105 13.49 -7.87 4.57
C ARG A 105 13.20 -8.03 6.06
N GLU A 106 13.81 -7.22 6.90
CA GLU A 106 13.58 -7.25 8.35
C GLU A 106 12.14 -6.85 8.67
N ALA A 107 11.64 -5.77 8.08
CA ALA A 107 10.26 -5.31 8.29
C ALA A 107 9.23 -6.35 7.81
N VAL A 108 9.46 -7.01 6.67
CA VAL A 108 8.62 -8.14 6.22
C VAL A 108 8.68 -9.31 7.20
N ALA A 109 9.88 -9.70 7.67
CA ALA A 109 10.03 -10.85 8.56
C ALA A 109 9.42 -10.61 9.96
N ALA A 110 9.34 -9.35 10.38
CA ALA A 110 8.81 -8.95 11.68
C ALA A 110 7.31 -8.58 11.64
N ASP A 111 6.66 -8.61 10.47
CA ASP A 111 5.31 -8.06 10.27
C ASP A 111 5.20 -6.60 10.78
N ASP A 112 6.27 -5.81 10.64
CA ASP A 112 6.36 -4.46 11.18
C ASP A 112 5.72 -3.44 10.23
N GLU A 113 4.46 -3.10 10.50
CA GLU A 113 3.72 -2.09 9.75
C GLU A 113 4.44 -0.74 9.73
N ALA A 114 5.03 -0.27 10.83
CA ALA A 114 5.69 1.04 10.81
C ALA A 114 7.00 0.99 9.98
N GLY A 115 7.77 -0.09 10.15
CA GLY A 115 9.01 -0.34 9.41
C GLY A 115 8.79 -0.46 7.90
N LEU A 116 7.77 -1.22 7.48
CA LEU A 116 7.43 -1.34 6.06
C LEU A 116 7.05 0.02 5.44
N ALA A 117 6.42 0.91 6.20
CA ALA A 117 5.95 2.21 5.71
C ALA A 117 7.13 3.10 5.38
N VAL A 118 8.11 3.11 6.29
CA VAL A 118 9.34 3.87 6.17
C VAL A 118 10.18 3.31 5.02
N ALA A 119 10.41 2.00 4.99
CA ALA A 119 11.24 1.36 3.97
C ALA A 119 10.64 1.53 2.56
N LEU A 120 9.32 1.32 2.40
CA LEU A 120 8.64 1.56 1.12
C LEU A 120 8.64 3.06 0.73
N GLY A 121 8.59 3.96 1.70
CA GLY A 121 8.70 5.41 1.47
C GLY A 121 10.08 5.87 1.02
N MET A 122 11.13 5.13 1.38
CA MET A 122 12.51 5.38 0.96
C MET A 122 12.86 4.70 -0.37
N ALA A 123 12.05 3.74 -0.84
CA ALA A 123 12.30 3.03 -2.08
C ALA A 123 12.21 3.95 -3.31
N PRO A 124 13.06 3.75 -4.34
CA PRO A 124 13.18 4.66 -5.47
C PRO A 124 12.10 4.45 -6.53
N PHE A 125 10.83 4.52 -6.13
CA PHE A 125 9.67 4.47 -7.01
C PHE A 125 8.56 5.44 -6.55
N SER A 126 7.71 5.83 -7.49
CA SER A 126 6.52 6.63 -7.22
C SER A 126 5.32 5.72 -6.95
N ALA A 127 4.85 5.66 -5.71
CA ALA A 127 3.68 4.88 -5.32
C ALA A 127 2.41 5.27 -6.12
N SER A 128 2.22 6.57 -6.39
CA SER A 128 1.06 7.04 -7.17
C SER A 128 1.14 6.60 -8.64
N THR A 129 2.34 6.64 -9.24
CA THR A 129 2.55 6.20 -10.63
C THR A 129 2.41 4.69 -10.76
N TYR A 130 2.91 3.95 -9.76
CA TYR A 130 2.73 2.50 -9.68
C TYR A 130 1.25 2.13 -9.56
N ALA A 131 0.51 2.76 -8.63
CA ALA A 131 -0.92 2.52 -8.45
C ALA A 131 -1.74 2.87 -9.70
N ALA A 132 -1.43 3.97 -10.40
CA ALA A 132 -2.08 4.32 -11.66
C ALA A 132 -1.83 3.24 -12.72
N SER A 133 -0.59 2.75 -12.82
CA SER A 133 -0.20 1.71 -13.77
C SER A 133 -0.91 0.38 -13.50
N LEU A 134 -1.08 0.01 -12.23
CA LEU A 134 -1.85 -1.18 -11.84
C LEU A 134 -3.34 -1.07 -12.20
N ARG A 135 -3.95 0.11 -12.05
CA ARG A 135 -5.35 0.33 -12.48
C ARG A 135 -5.51 0.15 -13.97
N THR A 136 -4.63 0.77 -14.76
CA THR A 136 -4.64 0.61 -16.22
C THR A 136 -4.41 -0.84 -16.63
N LEU A 137 -3.57 -1.60 -15.91
CA LEU A 137 -3.39 -3.03 -16.14
C LEU A 137 -4.66 -3.83 -15.84
N ALA A 138 -5.31 -3.56 -14.70
CA ALA A 138 -6.55 -4.24 -14.33
C ALA A 138 -7.68 -3.96 -15.34
N ASP A 139 -7.74 -2.75 -15.90
CA ASP A 139 -8.72 -2.38 -16.93
C ASP A 139 -8.43 -3.01 -18.30
N ALA A 140 -7.16 -3.33 -18.59
CA ALA A 140 -6.71 -3.85 -19.88
C ALA A 140 -6.59 -5.37 -19.95
N MET A 141 -6.40 -6.05 -18.81
CA MET A 141 -6.22 -7.50 -18.74
C MET A 141 -7.58 -8.22 -18.75
N ASN A 142 -7.64 -9.31 -19.52
CA ASN A 142 -8.82 -10.19 -19.49
C ASN A 142 -8.84 -11.06 -18.22
N PRO A 143 -10.01 -11.55 -17.78
CA PRO A 143 -10.15 -12.36 -16.56
C PRO A 143 -9.21 -13.57 -16.50
N ASP A 144 -8.98 -14.24 -17.62
CA ASP A 144 -8.10 -15.41 -17.72
C ASP A 144 -6.62 -15.03 -17.50
N GLU A 145 -6.22 -13.80 -17.84
CA GLU A 145 -4.86 -13.31 -17.64
C GLU A 145 -4.64 -12.84 -16.19
N LEU A 146 -5.69 -12.35 -15.54
CA LEU A 146 -5.69 -12.02 -14.12
C LEU A 146 -5.64 -13.27 -13.23
N ALA A 147 -6.08 -14.41 -13.76
CA ALA A 147 -5.99 -15.70 -13.09
C ALA A 147 -4.60 -16.35 -13.17
N ASP A 148 -3.69 -15.83 -14.02
CA ASP A 148 -2.32 -16.33 -14.17
C ASP A 148 -1.34 -15.54 -13.27
N PRO A 149 -0.82 -16.15 -12.19
CA PRO A 149 0.05 -15.46 -11.24
C PRO A 149 1.37 -14.97 -11.86
N GLU A 150 1.92 -15.70 -12.83
CA GLU A 150 3.19 -15.33 -13.47
C GLU A 150 3.01 -14.10 -14.35
N ARG A 151 1.90 -14.03 -15.08
CA ARG A 151 1.55 -12.85 -15.90
C ARG A 151 1.29 -11.63 -15.05
N VAL A 152 0.54 -11.78 -13.95
CA VAL A 152 0.30 -10.71 -12.98
C VAL A 152 1.63 -10.22 -12.41
N GLN A 153 2.52 -11.13 -12.00
CA GLN A 153 3.82 -10.75 -11.45
C GLN A 153 4.70 -10.01 -12.48
N ALA A 154 4.76 -10.50 -13.72
CA ALA A 154 5.50 -9.82 -14.79
C ALA A 154 4.93 -8.42 -15.08
N ALA A 155 3.61 -8.26 -15.04
CA ALA A 155 2.95 -6.97 -15.19
C ALA A 155 3.26 -6.02 -14.03
N ARG A 156 3.27 -6.51 -12.79
CA ARG A 156 3.66 -5.74 -11.59
C ARG A 156 5.11 -5.26 -11.67
N VAL A 157 6.04 -6.13 -12.09
CA VAL A 157 7.44 -5.77 -12.31
C VAL A 157 7.56 -4.66 -13.37
N ARG A 158 6.84 -4.79 -14.49
CA ARG A 158 6.85 -3.77 -15.55
C ARG A 158 6.29 -2.44 -15.04
N ALA A 159 5.18 -2.46 -14.31
CA ALA A 159 4.58 -1.27 -13.71
C ALA A 159 5.53 -0.59 -12.72
N LEU A 160 6.22 -1.37 -11.88
CA LEU A 160 7.17 -0.83 -10.90
C LEU A 160 8.37 -0.20 -11.59
N ARG A 161 8.93 -0.85 -12.61
CA ARG A 161 10.00 -0.27 -13.45
C ARG A 161 9.56 1.03 -14.14
N GLY A 162 8.32 1.10 -14.61
CA GLY A 162 7.75 2.32 -15.19
C GLY A 162 7.53 3.45 -14.17
N ALA A 163 7.43 3.11 -12.88
CA ALA A 163 7.28 4.04 -11.78
C ALA A 163 8.60 4.40 -11.09
N ALA A 164 9.74 3.91 -11.59
CA ALA A 164 11.05 4.14 -11.00
C ALA A 164 11.40 5.64 -10.97
N THR A 165 11.88 6.13 -9.84
CA THR A 165 12.47 7.47 -9.69
C THR A 165 13.99 7.44 -9.59
N GLY A 166 14.55 6.23 -9.46
CA GLY A 166 15.99 5.96 -9.42
C GLY A 166 16.34 4.60 -10.02
N LEU A 167 17.53 4.11 -9.70
CA LEU A 167 17.97 2.77 -10.12
C LEU A 167 17.18 1.69 -9.37
N LEU A 168 16.64 0.73 -10.12
CA LEU A 168 15.92 -0.44 -9.62
C LEU A 168 16.43 -1.69 -10.33
N ASP A 169 17.18 -2.52 -9.63
CA ASP A 169 17.53 -3.87 -10.09
C ASP A 169 16.49 -4.91 -9.66
N ASP A 170 16.62 -6.12 -10.19
CA ASP A 170 15.63 -7.19 -10.01
C ASP A 170 15.48 -7.64 -8.55
N GLU A 171 16.56 -7.62 -7.77
CA GLU A 171 16.51 -8.01 -6.36
C GLU A 171 15.75 -6.97 -5.53
N LEU A 172 16.02 -5.68 -5.75
CA LEU A 172 15.31 -4.60 -5.08
C LEU A 172 13.83 -4.54 -5.52
N ILE A 173 13.55 -4.75 -6.80
CA ILE A 173 12.18 -4.90 -7.31
C ILE A 173 11.45 -6.03 -6.59
N GLY A 174 12.09 -7.19 -6.45
CA GLY A 174 11.53 -8.33 -5.74
C GLY A 174 11.19 -8.00 -4.29
N ALA A 175 12.14 -7.40 -3.56
CA ALA A 175 11.96 -7.01 -2.17
C ALA A 175 10.81 -5.99 -1.99
N ILE A 176 10.73 -4.98 -2.86
CA ILE A 176 9.64 -3.98 -2.83
C ILE A 176 8.29 -4.65 -3.04
N LEU A 177 8.17 -5.55 -4.03
CA LEU A 177 6.90 -6.23 -4.30
C LEU A 177 6.49 -7.15 -3.14
N THR A 178 7.43 -7.87 -2.53
CA THR A 178 7.17 -8.67 -1.33
C THR A 178 6.72 -7.80 -0.15
N ALA A 179 7.36 -6.65 0.07
CA ALA A 179 6.97 -5.71 1.12
C ALA A 179 5.57 -5.11 0.89
N LEU A 180 5.22 -4.79 -0.37
CA LEU A 180 3.87 -4.34 -0.73
C LEU A 180 2.81 -5.42 -0.50
N ASP A 181 3.14 -6.69 -0.74
CA ASP A 181 2.22 -7.81 -0.48
C ASP A 181 2.03 -8.02 1.03
N ALA A 182 3.11 -7.99 1.81
CA ALA A 182 3.04 -8.06 3.28
C ALA A 182 2.22 -6.89 3.85
N TRP A 183 2.47 -5.67 3.36
CA TRP A 183 1.69 -4.48 3.71
C TRP A 183 0.19 -4.68 3.45
N ALA A 184 -0.16 -5.20 2.27
CA ALA A 184 -1.54 -5.45 1.88
C ALA A 184 -2.20 -6.50 2.78
N VAL A 185 -1.47 -7.52 3.23
CA VAL A 185 -1.97 -8.51 4.20
C VAL A 185 -2.22 -7.88 5.57
N LEU A 186 -1.30 -7.06 6.07
CA LEU A 186 -1.47 -6.35 7.35
C LEU A 186 -2.68 -5.40 7.33
N HIS A 187 -2.97 -4.82 6.17
CA HIS A 187 -4.11 -3.92 5.95
C HIS A 187 -5.36 -4.64 5.44
N ALA A 188 -5.30 -5.95 5.24
CA ALA A 188 -6.46 -6.71 4.82
C ALA A 188 -7.48 -6.75 5.96
N GLU A 189 -8.73 -6.43 5.64
CA GLU A 189 -9.84 -6.56 6.56
C GLU A 189 -9.88 -7.99 7.13
N THR A 190 -9.78 -8.13 8.46
CA THR A 190 -9.89 -9.44 9.10
C THR A 190 -11.27 -10.05 8.83
N PRO A 191 -11.42 -11.39 8.82
CA PRO A 191 -12.73 -12.01 8.63
C PRO A 191 -13.81 -11.49 9.60
N HIS A 192 -13.42 -11.15 10.82
CA HIS A 192 -14.31 -10.57 11.83
C HIS A 192 -14.72 -9.12 11.48
N GLN A 193 -13.77 -8.26 11.08
CA GLN A 193 -14.09 -6.90 10.62
C GLN A 193 -15.00 -6.93 9.38
N LYS A 194 -14.76 -7.87 8.46
CA LYS A 194 -15.60 -8.09 7.29
C LYS A 194 -17.01 -8.52 7.67
N ALA A 195 -17.15 -9.44 8.62
CA ALA A 195 -18.44 -9.87 9.13
C ALA A 195 -19.23 -8.71 9.76
N ILE A 196 -18.56 -7.87 10.56
CA ILE A 196 -19.17 -6.64 11.11
C ILE A 196 -19.64 -5.71 9.99
N ARG A 197 -18.79 -5.44 8.99
CA ARG A 197 -19.13 -4.55 7.87
C ARG A 197 -20.32 -5.07 7.06
N GLU A 198 -20.36 -6.36 6.73
CA GLU A 198 -21.48 -6.95 5.99
C GLU A 198 -22.76 -6.96 6.84
N ALA A 199 -22.69 -7.24 8.15
CA ALA A 199 -23.85 -7.18 9.03
C ALA A 199 -24.46 -5.77 9.11
N PHE A 200 -23.63 -4.72 9.23
CA PHE A 200 -24.12 -3.33 9.19
C PHE A 200 -24.69 -2.94 7.82
N LYS A 201 -24.11 -3.46 6.73
CA LYS A 201 -24.61 -3.22 5.37
C LYS A 201 -25.97 -3.89 5.14
N GLU A 202 -26.16 -5.11 5.65
CA GLU A 202 -27.44 -5.81 5.61
C GLU A 202 -28.50 -5.06 6.43
N ALA A 203 -28.18 -4.68 7.67
CA ALA A 203 -29.07 -3.89 8.52
C ALA A 203 -29.48 -2.57 7.84
N ARG A 204 -28.54 -1.89 7.17
CA ARG A 204 -28.84 -0.68 6.40
C ARG A 204 -29.76 -0.97 5.20
N THR A 205 -29.52 -2.05 4.48
CA THR A 205 -30.36 -2.46 3.34
C THR A 205 -31.79 -2.74 3.79
N LEU A 206 -31.97 -3.43 4.92
CA LEU A 206 -33.30 -3.68 5.49
C LEU A 206 -33.97 -2.38 5.95
N MET A 207 -33.23 -1.48 6.58
CA MET A 207 -33.73 -0.16 6.96
C MET A 207 -34.22 0.66 5.75
N ASP A 208 -33.46 0.68 4.66
CA ASP A 208 -33.82 1.43 3.45
C ASP A 208 -35.02 0.80 2.71
N THR A 209 -35.28 -0.49 2.90
CA THR A 209 -36.35 -1.22 2.16
C THR A 209 -37.63 -1.42 2.96
N LEU A 210 -37.51 -1.68 4.26
CA LEU A 210 -38.62 -2.04 5.14
C LEU A 210 -38.96 -0.95 6.16
N GLY A 211 -38.05 0.00 6.37
CA GLY A 211 -38.16 1.04 7.39
C GLY A 211 -37.47 0.66 8.71
N GLU A 212 -37.29 1.67 9.56
CA GLU A 212 -36.60 1.57 10.85
C GLU A 212 -37.39 0.75 11.89
N ASP A 213 -38.72 0.80 11.82
CA ASP A 213 -39.63 0.10 12.74
C ASP A 213 -39.92 -1.35 12.31
N ASP A 214 -39.41 -1.81 11.16
CA ASP A 214 -39.58 -3.22 10.76
C ASP A 214 -38.77 -4.12 11.70
N PRO A 215 -39.39 -5.14 12.30
CA PRO A 215 -38.75 -6.02 13.28
C PRO A 215 -37.53 -6.76 12.71
N ARG A 216 -37.48 -7.00 11.39
CA ARG A 216 -36.31 -7.61 10.73
C ARG A 216 -35.16 -6.61 10.61
N THR A 217 -35.46 -5.34 10.38
CA THR A 217 -34.46 -4.26 10.44
C THR A 217 -33.87 -4.18 11.84
N LEU A 218 -34.72 -4.20 12.88
CA LEU A 218 -34.27 -4.12 14.26
C LEU A 218 -33.41 -5.34 14.68
N ASP A 219 -33.81 -6.55 14.29
CA ASP A 219 -33.02 -7.77 14.53
C ASP A 219 -31.63 -7.70 13.86
N ALA A 220 -31.57 -7.26 12.60
CA ALA A 220 -30.31 -7.10 11.88
C ALA A 220 -29.39 -6.06 12.54
N VAL A 221 -29.95 -4.94 13.02
CA VAL A 221 -29.19 -3.93 13.76
C VAL A 221 -28.63 -4.50 15.08
N ILE A 222 -29.45 -5.22 15.85
CA ILE A 222 -29.02 -5.86 17.11
C ILE A 222 -27.90 -6.87 16.85
N LYS A 223 -28.02 -7.69 15.80
CA LYS A 223 -26.96 -8.64 15.39
C LYS A 223 -25.67 -7.92 15.02
N ALA A 224 -25.75 -6.86 14.21
CA ALA A 224 -24.58 -6.07 13.81
C ALA A 224 -23.88 -5.40 15.01
N VAL A 225 -24.65 -4.86 15.96
CA VAL A 225 -24.13 -4.24 17.18
C VAL A 225 -23.49 -5.27 18.09
N ASN A 226 -24.12 -6.42 18.33
CA ASN A 226 -23.55 -7.48 19.17
C ASN A 226 -22.31 -8.12 18.54
N LEU A 227 -22.23 -8.20 17.20
CA LEU A 227 -21.01 -8.64 16.50
C LEU A 227 -19.84 -7.68 16.74
N LYS A 228 -20.09 -6.36 16.72
CA LYS A 228 -19.07 -5.34 16.98
C LYS A 228 -18.71 -5.24 18.46
N GLU A 229 -19.69 -5.36 19.34
CA GLU A 229 -19.53 -5.21 20.78
C GLU A 229 -20.40 -6.25 21.51
N PRO A 230 -19.85 -7.44 21.80
CA PRO A 230 -20.59 -8.50 22.47
C PRO A 230 -21.19 -8.05 23.81
N GLY A 231 -22.49 -8.30 23.99
CA GLY A 231 -23.22 -7.96 25.22
C GLY A 231 -23.62 -6.50 25.35
N CYS A 232 -23.38 -5.67 24.33
CA CYS A 232 -23.80 -4.25 24.34
C CYS A 232 -25.31 -4.11 24.55
N CYS A 233 -26.13 -4.85 23.79
CA CYS A 233 -27.58 -4.81 23.92
C CYS A 233 -28.06 -5.27 25.32
N SER A 234 -27.46 -6.32 25.88
CA SER A 234 -27.79 -6.80 27.23
C SER A 234 -27.49 -5.76 28.31
N ARG A 235 -26.37 -5.02 28.18
CA ARG A 235 -26.03 -3.93 29.11
C ARG A 235 -27.01 -2.76 28.97
N MET A 236 -27.33 -2.35 27.74
CA MET A 236 -28.29 -1.26 27.50
C MET A 236 -29.68 -1.60 28.06
N LEU A 237 -30.14 -2.84 27.90
CA LEU A 237 -31.40 -3.30 28.50
C LEU A 237 -31.36 -3.25 30.02
N ALA A 238 -30.26 -3.69 30.63
CA ALA A 238 -30.09 -3.64 32.09
C ALA A 238 -30.06 -2.19 32.62
N GLU A 239 -29.45 -1.25 31.89
CA GLU A 239 -29.47 0.19 32.24
C GLU A 239 -30.88 0.79 32.19
N CYS A 240 -31.71 0.31 31.27
CA CYS A 240 -33.13 0.67 31.19
C CYS A 240 -34.01 -0.06 32.22
N GLY A 241 -33.43 -0.87 33.11
CA GLY A 241 -34.17 -1.68 34.09
C GLY A 241 -34.88 -2.89 33.49
N ILE A 242 -34.60 -3.22 32.23
CA ILE A 242 -35.18 -4.37 31.53
C ILE A 242 -34.26 -5.58 31.76
N GLN A 243 -34.71 -6.53 32.57
CA GLN A 243 -34.00 -7.79 32.78
C GLN A 243 -34.46 -8.82 31.76
N MET A 244 -33.57 -9.17 30.83
CA MET A 244 -33.81 -10.29 29.93
C MET A 244 -33.84 -11.61 30.72
N PRO A 245 -34.76 -12.53 30.41
CA PRO A 245 -34.75 -13.86 31.00
C PRO A 245 -33.44 -14.57 30.69
N LYS A 246 -33.04 -15.54 31.51
CA LYS A 246 -31.92 -16.42 31.16
C LYS A 246 -32.37 -17.36 30.04
N PRO A 247 -31.55 -17.57 28.99
CA PRO A 247 -31.88 -18.55 27.97
C PRO A 247 -31.88 -19.94 28.58
N ASP A 248 -32.86 -20.76 28.20
CA ASP A 248 -32.97 -22.15 28.62
C ASP A 248 -32.00 -23.03 27.85
N ARG A 249 -31.75 -22.68 26.57
CA ARG A 249 -30.83 -23.37 25.66
C ARG A 249 -30.23 -22.35 24.67
N CYS A 250 -29.22 -22.79 23.92
CA CYS A 250 -28.78 -22.09 22.72
C CYS A 250 -28.88 -23.04 21.52
N THR A 251 -29.01 -22.50 20.32
CA THR A 251 -28.82 -23.24 19.06
C THR A 251 -27.35 -23.64 18.89
N ASP A 252 -27.06 -24.51 17.91
CA ASP A 252 -25.69 -24.92 17.56
C ASP A 252 -24.82 -23.71 17.12
N ASP A 253 -25.45 -22.67 16.57
CA ASP A 253 -24.82 -21.41 16.18
C ASP A 253 -24.72 -20.40 17.34
N GLY A 254 -25.16 -20.79 18.54
CA GLY A 254 -25.08 -19.98 19.76
C GLY A 254 -26.22 -18.98 19.96
N GLU A 255 -27.28 -19.01 19.15
CA GLU A 255 -28.44 -18.14 19.35
C GLU A 255 -29.23 -18.58 20.59
N PRO A 256 -29.56 -17.65 21.52
CA PRO A 256 -30.27 -17.99 22.75
C PRO A 256 -31.75 -18.34 22.48
N LEU A 257 -32.19 -19.45 23.05
CA LEU A 257 -33.58 -19.92 23.04
C LEU A 257 -34.18 -19.75 24.44
N TYR A 258 -35.32 -19.07 24.50
CA TYR A 258 -36.05 -18.77 25.72
C TYR A 258 -37.40 -19.51 25.72
N SER A 259 -37.77 -20.08 26.86
CA SER A 259 -39.12 -20.60 27.08
C SER A 259 -40.13 -19.47 27.13
N LEU A 260 -41.35 -19.76 26.70
CA LEU A 260 -42.46 -18.80 26.73
C LEU A 260 -42.74 -18.36 28.17
N GLU A 261 -42.63 -19.29 29.13
CA GLU A 261 -42.80 -19.05 30.55
C GLU A 261 -41.75 -18.11 31.12
N ALA A 262 -40.49 -18.22 30.69
CA ALA A 262 -39.43 -17.31 31.12
C ALA A 262 -39.61 -15.90 30.54
N ILE A 263 -40.07 -15.79 29.28
CA ILE A 263 -40.41 -14.50 28.66
C ILE A 263 -41.60 -13.87 29.38
N ALA A 264 -42.67 -14.63 29.62
CA ALA A 264 -43.87 -14.17 30.33
C ALA A 264 -43.55 -13.63 31.72
N ALA A 265 -42.73 -14.37 32.48
CA ALA A 265 -42.28 -13.93 33.81
C ALA A 265 -41.42 -12.66 33.76
N ALA A 266 -40.60 -12.47 32.72
CA ALA A 266 -39.78 -11.27 32.57
C ALA A 266 -40.58 -10.02 32.16
N LEU A 267 -41.67 -10.21 31.42
CA LEU A 267 -42.55 -9.14 30.95
C LEU A 267 -43.74 -8.85 31.88
N ASP A 268 -43.90 -9.63 32.97
CA ASP A 268 -45.09 -9.60 33.84
C ASP A 268 -46.39 -9.77 33.03
N ALA A 269 -46.38 -10.73 32.11
CA ALA A 269 -47.46 -11.01 31.17
C ALA A 269 -47.98 -12.45 31.30
N ASP A 270 -49.18 -12.71 30.79
CA ASP A 270 -49.76 -14.06 30.70
C ASP A 270 -49.10 -14.84 29.55
N PRO A 271 -48.56 -16.06 29.77
CA PRO A 271 -48.02 -16.90 28.71
C PRO A 271 -49.00 -17.16 27.56
N ASP A 272 -50.29 -17.33 27.85
CA ASP A 272 -51.30 -17.66 26.82
C ASP A 272 -51.52 -16.45 25.88
N ASP A 273 -51.56 -15.24 26.45
CA ASP A 273 -51.66 -13.99 25.67
C ASP A 273 -50.42 -13.78 24.78
N LEU A 274 -49.23 -14.08 25.30
CA LEU A 274 -47.98 -14.00 24.53
C LEU A 274 -47.93 -15.04 23.41
N GLU A 275 -48.48 -16.24 23.62
CA GLU A 275 -48.58 -17.25 22.57
C GLU A 275 -49.48 -16.80 21.42
N GLU A 276 -50.62 -16.17 21.74
CA GLU A 276 -51.53 -15.61 20.75
C GLU A 276 -50.85 -14.49 19.93
N HIS A 277 -50.20 -13.54 20.60
CA HIS A 277 -49.44 -12.47 19.93
C HIS A 277 -48.31 -13.01 19.06
N ALA A 278 -47.59 -14.04 19.52
CA ALA A 278 -46.52 -14.67 18.73
C ALA A 278 -47.06 -15.30 17.43
N ARG A 279 -48.22 -15.98 17.50
CA ARG A 279 -48.88 -16.55 16.31
C ARG A 279 -49.38 -15.48 15.35
N GLU A 280 -49.88 -14.35 15.86
CA GLU A 280 -50.29 -13.21 15.03
C GLU A 280 -49.09 -12.59 14.29
N LEU A 281 -47.95 -12.43 14.97
CA LEU A 281 -46.72 -11.93 14.37
C LEU A 281 -46.18 -12.91 13.30
N GLU A 282 -46.21 -14.22 13.57
CA GLU A 282 -45.82 -15.26 12.60
C GLU A 282 -46.72 -15.21 11.34
N ALA A 283 -48.02 -15.02 11.51
CA ALA A 283 -48.96 -14.87 10.39
C ALA A 283 -48.71 -13.60 9.55
N LEU A 284 -48.10 -12.57 10.15
CA LEU A 284 -47.66 -11.35 9.46
C LEU A 284 -46.25 -11.48 8.84
N GLY A 285 -45.61 -12.64 8.97
CA GLY A 285 -44.24 -12.88 8.50
C GLY A 285 -43.18 -12.19 9.36
N ILE A 286 -43.55 -11.80 10.57
CA ILE A 286 -42.71 -11.14 11.57
C ILE A 286 -42.39 -12.18 12.65
N GLY A 287 -41.19 -12.76 12.59
CA GLY A 287 -40.71 -13.70 13.61
C GLY A 287 -40.16 -15.01 13.04
N GLY A 288 -39.14 -15.53 13.71
CA GLY A 288 -38.66 -16.90 13.47
C GLY A 288 -39.64 -17.92 14.06
N VAL A 289 -39.69 -19.09 13.42
CA VAL A 289 -40.60 -20.21 13.73
C VAL A 289 -40.70 -20.45 15.25
N VAL A 290 -41.90 -20.32 15.80
CA VAL A 290 -42.21 -20.82 17.15
C VAL A 290 -42.18 -22.34 17.06
N ARG A 291 -41.02 -22.95 17.32
CA ARG A 291 -40.94 -24.40 17.53
C ARG A 291 -41.39 -24.70 18.96
N VAL A 292 -42.69 -24.86 19.14
CA VAL A 292 -43.22 -25.53 20.33
C VAL A 292 -42.57 -26.90 20.39
N ALA A 293 -41.77 -27.16 21.43
CA ALA A 293 -41.21 -28.48 21.69
C ALA A 293 -42.33 -29.40 22.17
N GLY A 294 -43.12 -29.89 21.21
CA GLY A 294 -44.26 -30.78 21.42
C GLY A 294 -44.35 -31.83 20.34
N ASP A 295 -43.37 -32.74 20.30
CA ASP A 295 -43.60 -34.17 20.05
C ASP A 295 -42.27 -34.94 20.07
N ASN A 296 -41.77 -35.22 21.27
CA ASN A 296 -40.87 -36.35 21.48
C ASN A 296 -41.69 -37.64 21.54
N THR A 297 -42.17 -38.11 20.39
CA THR A 297 -42.48 -39.53 20.18
C THR A 297 -41.43 -40.16 19.28
N HIS A 298 -40.20 -40.21 19.78
CA HIS A 298 -39.26 -41.26 19.39
C HIS A 298 -38.95 -42.11 20.62
N THR A 299 -39.73 -43.18 20.74
CA THR A 299 -39.39 -44.40 21.44
C THR A 299 -37.97 -44.84 21.05
N LEU A 300 -37.07 -44.85 22.03
CA LEU A 300 -35.95 -45.77 22.04
C LEU A 300 -36.33 -46.89 23.02
N GLN A 301 -36.62 -48.06 22.41
CA GLN A 301 -37.00 -49.36 22.99
C GLN A 301 -38.42 -49.51 23.53
#